data_AF-A0A9X5X6Z9-F1
#
_entry.id   AF-A0A9X5X6Z9-F1
#
_cell.length_a   1.000
_cell.length_b   1.000
_cell.length_c   1.000
_cell.angle_alpha   90.00
_cell.angle_beta   90.00
_cell.angle_gamma   90.00
#
_symmetry.space_group_name_H-M   'P 1'
#
loop_
_entity.id
_entity.type
_entity.pdbx_description
1 polymer ?
#
loop_
_entity_poly.entity_id
_entity_poly.type
_entity_poly.pdbx_seq_one_letter_code
_entity_poly.pdbx_strand_id
1 'polypeptide(L)'
;VLWRRLPRRVRTVPGALGAVVLSTLVASGFGLPVAKVEVRGLVGSIRLPSLEAFGELASVGVLGTVLAFTLIASAESLFSAAAVDRLHDGPRTEYDRELMAQGAGNTVCGLLGALPMTAVIVRSAANVQAGARTKASRVLHGVWLLLFAALLPAALGVIPLPALAGILVHAGWKLVPLREVVSLWREHRGEALVLVVTAVSIVAVSMFEGVLIGLALAIVKTAWEASHVRLEVIDKGAGPVQAYLSGNATFLRLPKILDSLEALPQDRPVELDLSGLHHLDHACRTALENWSARHSEAGTEPVKVTTG
;
A
#
# COMPACT_ATOMS: atom_id res chain seq x y z
N VAL A 1 -22.76 -15.92 6.53
CA VAL A 1 -22.65 -16.36 7.95
C VAL A 1 -23.38 -17.68 8.20
N LEU A 2 -24.67 -17.77 7.84
CA LEU A 2 -25.48 -18.99 8.05
C LEU A 2 -25.03 -20.21 7.21
N TRP A 3 -24.40 -20.00 6.05
CA TRP A 3 -23.91 -21.07 5.17
C TRP A 3 -22.98 -22.08 5.88
N ARG A 4 -22.20 -21.62 6.86
CA ARG A 4 -21.27 -22.47 7.63
C ARG A 4 -22.00 -23.45 8.56
N ARG A 5 -23.26 -23.17 8.91
CA ARG A 5 -24.09 -24.00 9.80
C ARG A 5 -24.93 -25.05 9.04
N LEU A 6 -24.91 -25.05 7.70
CA LEU A 6 -25.67 -25.98 6.88
C LEU A 6 -25.02 -27.38 6.77
N PRO A 7 -25.79 -28.42 6.40
CA PRO A 7 -25.29 -29.78 6.23
C PRO A 7 -24.08 -29.86 5.28
N ARG A 8 -23.18 -30.83 5.50
CA ARG A 8 -21.96 -31.00 4.68
C ARG A 8 -22.25 -31.08 3.17
N ARG A 9 -23.38 -31.68 2.77
CA ARG A 9 -23.79 -31.80 1.36
C ARG A 9 -24.07 -30.45 0.69
N VAL A 10 -24.55 -29.45 1.42
CA VAL A 10 -24.84 -28.10 0.89
C VAL A 10 -23.57 -27.23 0.88
N ARG A 11 -22.65 -27.49 1.81
CA ARG A 11 -21.37 -26.77 1.93
C ARG A 11 -20.35 -27.07 0.82
N THR A 12 -20.61 -28.06 -0.04
CA THR A 12 -19.81 -28.32 -1.24
C THR A 12 -19.96 -27.19 -2.27
N VAL A 13 -21.09 -26.47 -2.25
CA VAL A 13 -21.34 -25.33 -3.09
C VAL A 13 -20.81 -24.05 -2.42
N PRO A 14 -20.10 -23.16 -3.16
CA PRO A 14 -19.67 -21.88 -2.62
C PRO A 14 -20.85 -21.05 -2.11
N GLY A 15 -20.73 -20.50 -0.90
CA GLY A 15 -21.82 -19.72 -0.29
C GLY A 15 -22.23 -18.49 -1.11
N ALA A 16 -21.31 -17.91 -1.89
CA ALA A 16 -21.63 -16.84 -2.83
C ALA A 16 -22.59 -17.31 -3.94
N LEU A 17 -22.36 -18.51 -4.50
CA LEU A 17 -23.26 -19.08 -5.50
C LEU A 17 -24.64 -19.37 -4.91
N GLY A 18 -24.69 -19.93 -3.71
CA GLY A 18 -25.95 -20.13 -2.98
C GLY A 18 -26.71 -18.83 -2.73
N ALA A 19 -26.00 -17.75 -2.38
CA ALA A 19 -26.59 -16.43 -2.20
C ALA A 19 -27.16 -15.87 -3.51
N VAL A 20 -26.44 -16.00 -4.64
CA VAL A 20 -26.95 -15.58 -5.96
C VAL A 20 -28.21 -16.36 -6.32
N VAL A 21 -28.17 -17.70 -6.24
CA VAL A 21 -29.31 -18.56 -6.58
C VAL A 21 -30.53 -18.21 -5.73
N LEU A 22 -30.37 -18.11 -4.41
CA LEU A 22 -31.46 -17.75 -3.51
C LEU A 22 -32.04 -16.37 -3.83
N SER A 23 -31.18 -15.38 -4.06
CA SER A 23 -31.60 -14.01 -4.36
C SER A 23 -32.32 -13.93 -5.70
N THR A 24 -31.85 -14.67 -6.71
CA THR A 24 -32.51 -14.79 -8.02
C THR A 24 -33.88 -15.46 -7.89
N LEU A 25 -33.99 -16.54 -7.11
CA LEU A 25 -35.28 -17.23 -6.89
C LEU A 25 -36.28 -16.33 -6.17
N VAL A 26 -35.85 -15.58 -5.15
CA VAL A 26 -36.70 -14.63 -4.43
C VAL A 26 -37.12 -13.48 -5.36
N ALA A 27 -36.18 -12.86 -6.07
CA ALA A 27 -36.48 -11.74 -6.96
C ALA A 27 -37.44 -12.15 -8.08
N SER A 28 -37.22 -13.31 -8.70
CA SER A 28 -38.08 -13.82 -9.78
C SER A 28 -39.42 -14.34 -9.26
N GLY A 29 -39.45 -15.05 -8.13
CA GLY A 29 -40.65 -15.65 -7.58
C GLY A 29 -41.66 -14.64 -7.04
N PHE A 30 -41.17 -13.52 -6.50
CA PHE A 30 -42.01 -12.42 -6.01
C PHE A 30 -42.15 -11.28 -7.03
N GLY A 31 -41.58 -11.40 -8.24
CA GLY A 31 -41.64 -10.36 -9.26
C GLY A 31 -41.06 -9.02 -8.82
N LEU A 32 -40.02 -9.03 -7.98
CA LEU A 32 -39.45 -7.81 -7.40
C LEU A 32 -38.85 -6.91 -8.50
N PRO A 33 -39.13 -5.59 -8.48
CA PRO A 33 -38.62 -4.65 -9.48
C PRO A 33 -37.17 -4.25 -9.17
N VAL A 34 -36.27 -5.22 -9.17
CA VAL A 34 -34.82 -5.00 -8.94
C VAL A 34 -34.07 -5.00 -10.25
N ALA A 35 -33.06 -4.14 -10.34
CA ALA A 35 -32.13 -4.13 -11.47
C ALA A 35 -31.40 -5.48 -11.56
N LYS A 36 -31.24 -5.98 -12.78
CA LYS A 36 -30.59 -7.25 -13.09
C LYS A 36 -29.32 -7.02 -13.90
N VAL A 37 -28.47 -8.03 -13.98
CA VAL A 37 -27.25 -7.98 -14.80
C VAL A 37 -27.63 -7.79 -16.27
N GLU A 38 -27.05 -6.78 -16.91
CA GLU A 38 -27.15 -6.61 -18.35
C GLU A 38 -26.06 -7.43 -19.04
N VAL A 39 -26.47 -8.38 -19.88
CA VAL A 39 -25.55 -9.15 -20.72
C VAL A 39 -25.77 -8.72 -22.17
N ARG A 40 -24.87 -7.89 -22.67
CA ARG A 40 -24.75 -7.64 -24.11
C ARG A 40 -23.99 -8.82 -24.71
N GLY A 41 -24.40 -9.31 -25.89
CA GLY A 41 -23.69 -10.41 -26.55
C GLY A 41 -22.19 -10.12 -26.67
N LEU A 42 -21.34 -11.16 -26.66
CA LEU A 42 -19.88 -11.02 -26.63
C LEU A 42 -19.34 -10.04 -27.67
N VAL A 43 -19.82 -10.13 -28.91
CA VAL A 43 -19.39 -9.27 -30.01
C VAL A 43 -19.75 -7.80 -29.76
N GLY A 44 -20.94 -7.54 -29.21
CA GLY A 44 -21.38 -6.18 -28.87
C GLY A 44 -20.73 -5.59 -27.63
N SER A 45 -19.91 -6.38 -26.91
CA SER A 45 -19.14 -5.92 -25.74
C SER A 45 -17.74 -5.44 -26.12
N ILE A 46 -17.23 -5.83 -27.29
CA ILE A 46 -15.92 -5.37 -27.78
C ILE A 46 -16.07 -3.92 -28.26
N ARG A 47 -15.25 -3.03 -27.70
CA ARG A 47 -15.20 -1.61 -28.10
C ARG A 47 -13.78 -1.26 -28.46
N LEU A 48 -13.47 -1.30 -29.75
CA LEU A 48 -12.14 -0.93 -30.23
C LEU A 48 -11.94 0.59 -30.03
N PRO A 49 -10.76 1.03 -29.55
CA PRO A 49 -10.47 2.45 -29.40
C PRO A 49 -10.46 3.15 -30.76
N SER A 50 -11.07 4.34 -30.83
CA SER A 50 -11.03 5.20 -32.02
C SER A 50 -9.67 5.88 -32.17
N LEU A 51 -9.35 6.38 -33.37
CA LEU A 51 -8.13 7.17 -33.60
C LEU A 51 -8.10 8.44 -32.73
N GLU A 52 -9.26 9.03 -32.45
CA GLU A 52 -9.40 10.17 -31.54
C GLU A 52 -8.97 9.81 -30.12
N ALA A 53 -9.35 8.62 -29.63
CA ALA A 53 -8.93 8.13 -28.31
C ALA A 53 -7.41 7.96 -28.19
N PHE A 54 -6.72 7.62 -29.29
CA PHE A 54 -5.26 7.60 -29.32
C PHE A 54 -4.65 9.00 -29.25
N GLY A 55 -5.32 10.01 -29.81
CA GLY A 55 -4.90 11.41 -29.68
C GLY A 55 -4.97 11.92 -28.24
N GLU A 56 -5.97 11.48 -27.47
CA GLU A 56 -6.13 11.87 -26.06
C GLU A 56 -5.08 11.28 -25.11
N LEU A 57 -4.37 10.22 -25.50
CA LEU A 57 -3.29 9.63 -24.70
C LEU A 57 -2.16 10.61 -24.39
N ALA A 58 -1.96 11.62 -25.24
CA ALA A 58 -0.94 12.66 -25.02
C ALA A 58 -1.38 13.72 -23.99
N SER A 59 -2.65 13.71 -23.56
CA SER A 59 -3.14 14.67 -22.57
C SER A 59 -2.56 14.38 -21.18
N VAL A 60 -2.22 15.44 -20.45
CA VAL A 60 -1.62 15.35 -19.11
C VAL A 60 -2.53 14.59 -18.13
N GLY A 61 -3.85 14.78 -18.23
CA GLY A 61 -4.81 14.08 -17.36
C GLY A 61 -4.86 12.57 -17.60
N VAL A 62 -4.81 12.14 -18.87
CA VAL A 62 -4.76 10.71 -19.22
C VAL A 62 -3.42 10.11 -18.81
N LEU A 63 -2.31 10.79 -19.04
CA LEU A 63 -0.99 10.34 -18.59
C LEU A 63 -0.92 10.14 -17.07
N GLY A 64 -1.47 11.08 -16.29
CA GLY A 64 -1.57 10.95 -14.84
C GLY A 64 -2.39 9.73 -14.42
N THR A 65 -3.52 9.49 -15.10
CA THR A 65 -4.38 8.32 -14.86
C THR A 65 -3.68 7.01 -15.24
N VAL A 66 -2.97 6.96 -16.37
CA VAL A 66 -2.20 5.80 -16.82
C VAL A 66 -1.10 5.48 -15.82
N LEU A 67 -0.35 6.48 -15.37
CA LEU A 67 0.68 6.31 -14.36
C LEU A 67 0.09 5.77 -13.05
N ALA A 68 -1.03 6.35 -12.60
CA ALA A 68 -1.75 5.93 -11.41
C ALA A 68 -2.14 4.44 -11.47
N PHE A 69 -2.85 4.04 -12.53
CA PHE A 69 -3.25 2.64 -12.73
C PHE A 69 -2.06 1.71 -12.86
N THR A 70 -0.99 2.15 -13.55
CA THR A 70 0.22 1.33 -13.70
C THR A 70 0.87 1.06 -12.35
N LEU A 71 1.03 2.08 -11.51
CA LEU A 71 1.63 1.94 -10.18
C LEU A 71 0.75 1.06 -9.27
N ILE A 72 -0.55 1.34 -9.23
CA ILE A 72 -1.52 0.61 -8.41
C ILE A 72 -1.59 -0.87 -8.82
N ALA A 73 -1.81 -1.14 -10.11
CA ALA A 73 -1.92 -2.50 -10.62
C ALA A 73 -0.61 -3.27 -10.41
N SER A 74 0.54 -2.63 -10.60
CA SER A 74 1.85 -3.26 -10.37
C SER A 74 2.04 -3.61 -8.89
N ALA A 75 1.74 -2.68 -7.98
CA ALA A 75 1.82 -2.93 -6.54
C ALA A 75 0.88 -4.06 -6.11
N GLU A 76 -0.39 -4.04 -6.54
CA GLU A 76 -1.34 -5.12 -6.24
C GLU A 76 -0.87 -6.47 -6.78
N SER A 77 -0.28 -6.50 -7.98
CA SER A 77 0.24 -7.72 -8.59
C SER A 77 1.40 -8.30 -7.78
N LEU A 78 2.38 -7.47 -7.42
CA LEU A 78 3.53 -7.88 -6.63
C LEU A 78 3.12 -8.34 -5.22
N PHE A 79 2.23 -7.61 -4.55
CA PHE A 79 1.75 -8.00 -3.22
C PHE A 79 0.92 -9.28 -3.27
N SER A 80 0.07 -9.44 -4.29
CA SER A 80 -0.69 -10.68 -4.49
C SER A 80 0.23 -11.86 -4.79
N ALA A 81 1.21 -11.69 -5.68
CA ALA A 81 2.20 -12.72 -6.01
C ALA A 81 3.01 -13.14 -4.77
N ALA A 82 3.58 -12.17 -4.05
CA ALA A 82 4.35 -12.43 -2.84
C ALA A 82 3.52 -13.14 -1.76
N ALA A 83 2.23 -12.79 -1.63
CA ALA A 83 1.34 -13.46 -0.69
C ALA A 83 0.98 -14.89 -1.14
N VAL A 84 0.75 -15.11 -2.43
CA VAL A 84 0.46 -16.44 -2.99
C VAL A 84 1.67 -17.37 -2.89
N ASP A 85 2.88 -16.84 -3.12
CA ASP A 85 4.15 -17.55 -2.93
C ASP A 85 4.35 -18.05 -1.49
N ARG A 86 3.66 -17.47 -0.50
CA ARG A 86 3.68 -17.96 0.90
C ARG A 86 2.68 -19.09 1.15
N LEU A 87 1.78 -19.37 0.20
CA LEU A 87 0.74 -20.40 0.32
C LEU A 87 1.14 -21.73 -0.31
N HIS A 88 2.29 -21.81 -0.99
CA HIS A 88 2.76 -23.02 -1.65
C HIS A 88 4.28 -23.18 -1.59
N ASP A 89 4.75 -24.41 -1.74
CA ASP A 89 6.18 -24.76 -1.78
C ASP A 89 6.73 -24.90 -3.22
N GLY A 90 5.93 -24.52 -4.22
CA GLY A 90 6.33 -24.54 -5.64
C GLY A 90 7.33 -23.44 -6.03
N PRO A 91 7.66 -23.33 -7.33
CA PRO A 91 8.52 -22.27 -7.85
C PRO A 91 8.00 -20.88 -7.47
N ARG A 92 8.91 -20.01 -7.04
CA ARG A 92 8.59 -18.62 -6.69
C ARG A 92 8.29 -17.80 -7.93
N THR A 93 7.55 -16.71 -7.74
CA THR A 93 7.16 -15.81 -8.81
C THR A 93 8.35 -14.99 -9.32
N GLU A 94 8.55 -14.99 -10.64
CA GLU A 94 9.44 -14.06 -11.34
C GLU A 94 8.72 -12.70 -11.48
N TYR A 95 8.98 -11.76 -10.58
CA TYR A 95 8.22 -10.50 -10.49
C TYR A 95 8.24 -9.66 -11.77
N ASP A 96 9.39 -9.52 -12.44
CA ASP A 96 9.51 -8.77 -13.70
C ASP A 96 8.62 -9.39 -14.79
N ARG A 97 8.57 -10.73 -14.83
CA ARG A 97 7.75 -11.45 -15.79
C ARG A 97 6.26 -11.30 -15.48
N GLU A 98 5.88 -11.24 -14.22
CA GLU A 98 4.50 -10.97 -13.80
C GLU A 98 4.07 -9.55 -14.22
N LEU A 99 4.91 -8.55 -14.00
CA LEU A 99 4.64 -7.17 -14.42
C LEU A 99 4.53 -7.05 -15.94
N MET A 100 5.43 -7.69 -16.69
CA MET A 100 5.36 -7.74 -18.16
C MET A 100 4.08 -8.43 -18.65
N ALA A 101 3.70 -9.55 -18.03
CA ALA A 101 2.47 -10.27 -18.39
C ALA A 101 1.21 -9.46 -18.08
N GLN A 102 1.19 -8.75 -16.95
CA GLN A 102 0.12 -7.83 -16.60
C GLN A 102 0.02 -6.66 -17.58
N GLY A 103 1.16 -6.05 -17.94
CA GLY A 103 1.22 -4.98 -18.92
C GLY A 103 0.63 -5.42 -20.26
N ALA A 104 1.11 -6.54 -20.80
CA ALA A 104 0.59 -7.12 -22.03
C ALA A 104 -0.92 -7.45 -21.94
N GLY A 105 -1.36 -8.03 -20.82
CA GLY A 105 -2.78 -8.32 -20.59
C GLY A 105 -3.65 -7.06 -20.59
N ASN A 106 -3.20 -6.00 -19.90
CA ASN A 106 -3.93 -4.74 -19.83
C ASN A 106 -3.88 -3.95 -21.15
N THR A 107 -2.83 -4.08 -21.96
CA THR A 107 -2.84 -3.58 -23.34
C THR A 107 -3.93 -4.25 -24.16
N VAL A 108 -4.06 -5.58 -24.07
CA VAL A 108 -5.14 -6.31 -24.76
C VAL A 108 -6.52 -5.89 -24.22
N CYS A 109 -6.67 -5.70 -22.90
CA CYS A 109 -7.90 -5.16 -22.33
C CYS A 109 -8.26 -3.81 -22.93
N GLY A 110 -7.31 -2.86 -22.97
CA GLY A 110 -7.51 -1.54 -23.56
C GLY A 110 -7.91 -1.59 -25.04
N LEU A 111 -7.26 -2.46 -25.83
CA LEU A 111 -7.59 -2.64 -27.26
C LEU A 111 -9.00 -3.20 -27.47
N LEU A 112 -9.51 -4.02 -26.56
CA LEU A 112 -10.85 -4.59 -26.63
C LEU A 112 -11.91 -3.71 -25.94
N GLY A 113 -11.51 -2.58 -25.34
CA GLY A 113 -12.39 -1.72 -24.54
C GLY A 113 -12.82 -2.33 -23.21
N ALA A 114 -12.06 -3.31 -22.71
CA ALA A 114 -12.25 -3.91 -21.41
C ALA A 114 -11.56 -3.08 -20.32
N LEU A 115 -12.09 -3.19 -19.10
CA LEU A 115 -11.48 -2.57 -17.92
C LEU A 115 -10.12 -3.23 -17.62
N PRO A 116 -9.16 -2.47 -17.06
CA PRO A 116 -7.88 -3.03 -16.65
C PRO A 116 -8.08 -4.12 -15.59
N MET A 117 -7.25 -5.15 -15.65
CA MET A 117 -7.24 -6.26 -14.72
C MET A 117 -6.02 -6.20 -13.79
N THR A 118 -6.23 -6.68 -12.56
CA THR A 118 -5.18 -6.85 -11.55
C THR A 118 -5.20 -8.28 -11.00
N ALA A 119 -4.09 -8.67 -10.35
CA ALA A 119 -4.04 -9.92 -9.61
C ALA A 119 -4.96 -9.84 -8.38
N VAL A 120 -5.59 -10.96 -8.02
CA VAL A 120 -6.51 -11.02 -6.88
C VAL A 120 -6.11 -12.16 -5.95
N ILE A 121 -5.49 -11.81 -4.82
CA ILE A 121 -5.03 -12.76 -3.80
C ILE A 121 -6.09 -13.78 -3.39
N VAL A 122 -7.35 -13.36 -3.20
CA VAL A 122 -8.43 -14.24 -2.73
C VAL A 122 -8.70 -15.38 -3.73
N ARG A 123 -8.71 -15.08 -5.03
CA ARG A 123 -8.92 -16.07 -6.09
C ARG A 123 -7.71 -16.99 -6.21
N SER A 124 -6.51 -16.42 -6.19
CA SER A 124 -5.27 -17.19 -6.26
C SER A 124 -5.10 -18.12 -5.07
N ALA A 125 -5.38 -17.66 -3.85
CA ALA A 125 -5.35 -18.47 -2.63
C ALA A 125 -6.35 -19.62 -2.69
N ALA A 126 -7.58 -19.38 -3.16
CA ALA A 126 -8.57 -20.43 -3.35
C ALA A 126 -8.12 -21.46 -4.39
N ASN A 127 -7.46 -21.01 -5.46
CA ASN A 127 -6.91 -21.89 -6.49
C ASN A 127 -5.77 -22.77 -5.95
N VAL A 128 -4.88 -22.21 -5.14
CA VAL A 128 -3.81 -22.97 -4.44
C VAL A 128 -4.39 -23.96 -3.44
N GLN A 129 -5.38 -23.55 -2.64
CA GLN A 129 -6.09 -24.43 -1.70
C GLN A 129 -6.85 -25.56 -2.39
N ALA A 130 -7.33 -25.33 -3.62
CA ALA A 130 -7.92 -26.36 -4.47
C ALA A 130 -6.89 -27.33 -5.07
N GLY A 131 -5.60 -27.17 -4.75
CA GLY A 131 -4.51 -28.04 -5.20
C GLY A 131 -3.98 -27.72 -6.60
N ALA A 132 -4.31 -26.56 -7.17
CA ALA A 132 -3.79 -26.18 -8.48
C ALA A 132 -2.27 -25.94 -8.42
N ARG A 133 -1.54 -26.58 -9.34
CA ARG A 133 -0.06 -26.49 -9.42
C ARG A 133 0.47 -25.92 -10.73
N THR A 134 -0.40 -25.74 -11.73
CA THR A 134 0.01 -25.36 -13.09
C THR A 134 -0.75 -24.14 -13.59
N LYS A 135 -0.17 -23.47 -14.59
CA LYS A 135 -0.79 -22.34 -15.31
C LYS A 135 -2.09 -22.73 -16.02
N ALA A 136 -2.35 -24.03 -16.23
CA ALA A 136 -3.57 -24.51 -16.86
C ALA A 136 -4.83 -24.14 -16.05
N SER A 137 -4.77 -24.13 -14.71
CA SER A 137 -5.95 -23.80 -13.90
C SER A 137 -6.48 -22.39 -14.19
N ARG A 138 -5.58 -21.40 -14.24
CA ARG A 138 -5.97 -20.00 -14.55
C ARG A 138 -6.47 -19.82 -15.99
N VAL A 139 -5.89 -20.55 -16.95
CA VAL A 139 -6.33 -20.52 -18.36
C VAL A 139 -7.73 -21.14 -18.48
N LEU A 140 -7.94 -22.32 -17.90
CA LEU A 140 -9.24 -22.98 -17.88
C LEU A 140 -10.29 -22.13 -17.18
N HIS A 141 -9.94 -21.46 -16.07
CA HIS A 141 -10.85 -20.53 -15.41
C HIS A 141 -11.34 -19.42 -16.36
N GLY A 142 -10.42 -18.78 -17.09
CA GLY A 142 -10.77 -17.78 -18.11
C GLY A 142 -11.63 -18.35 -19.24
N VAL A 143 -11.31 -19.55 -19.73
CA VAL A 143 -12.10 -20.25 -20.76
C VAL A 143 -13.51 -20.55 -20.27
N TRP A 144 -13.68 -21.02 -19.04
CA TRP A 144 -15.00 -21.28 -18.47
C TRP A 144 -15.83 -20.00 -18.30
N LEU A 145 -15.20 -18.91 -17.86
CA LEU A 145 -15.88 -17.61 -17.79
C LEU A 145 -16.36 -17.16 -19.17
N LEU A 146 -15.50 -17.29 -20.20
CA LEU A 146 -15.86 -16.97 -21.58
C LEU A 146 -17.03 -17.83 -22.08
N LEU A 147 -16.97 -19.14 -21.82
CA LEU A 147 -18.00 -20.10 -22.22
C LEU A 147 -19.35 -19.78 -21.56
N PHE A 148 -19.37 -19.51 -20.26
CA PHE A 148 -20.61 -19.15 -19.56
C PHE A 148 -21.17 -17.82 -20.02
N ALA A 149 -20.33 -16.82 -20.29
CA ALA A 149 -20.76 -15.55 -20.85
C ALA A 149 -21.36 -15.71 -22.25
N ALA A 150 -20.81 -16.62 -23.07
CA ALA A 150 -21.27 -16.87 -24.44
C ALA A 150 -22.53 -17.76 -24.52
N LEU A 151 -22.58 -18.84 -23.73
CA LEU A 151 -23.64 -19.84 -23.82
C LEU A 151 -24.84 -19.56 -22.92
N LEU A 152 -24.65 -18.83 -21.81
CA LEU A 152 -25.68 -18.66 -20.77
C LEU A 152 -26.07 -17.18 -20.51
N PRO A 153 -26.21 -16.30 -21.52
CA PRO A 153 -26.56 -14.90 -21.28
C PRO A 153 -27.94 -14.74 -20.61
N ALA A 154 -28.90 -15.60 -20.93
CA ALA A 154 -30.22 -15.60 -20.31
C ALA A 154 -30.18 -15.95 -18.81
N ALA A 155 -29.32 -16.89 -18.42
CA ALA A 155 -29.16 -17.26 -17.01
C ALA A 155 -28.44 -16.16 -16.21
N LEU A 156 -27.50 -15.45 -16.84
CA LEU A 156 -26.84 -14.30 -16.24
C LEU A 156 -27.80 -13.10 -16.12
N GLY A 157 -28.65 -12.87 -17.12
CA GLY A 157 -29.61 -11.75 -17.18
C GLY A 157 -30.73 -11.79 -16.14
N VAL A 158 -30.92 -12.92 -15.44
CA VAL A 158 -31.87 -13.01 -14.32
C VAL A 158 -31.24 -12.67 -12.97
N ILE A 159 -29.90 -12.56 -12.89
CA ILE A 159 -29.20 -12.29 -11.64
C ILE A 159 -29.49 -10.86 -11.17
N PRO A 160 -30.04 -10.67 -9.96
CA PRO A 160 -30.32 -9.35 -9.43
C PRO A 160 -29.01 -8.66 -8.97
N LEU A 161 -28.82 -7.39 -9.34
CA LEU A 161 -27.67 -6.59 -8.92
C LEU A 161 -27.50 -6.51 -7.39
N PRO A 162 -28.57 -6.41 -6.58
CA PRO A 162 -28.43 -6.46 -5.12
C PRO A 162 -27.73 -7.71 -4.58
N ALA A 163 -27.84 -8.86 -5.26
CA ALA A 163 -27.12 -10.07 -4.85
C ALA A 163 -25.61 -9.91 -5.03
N LEU A 164 -25.18 -9.34 -6.17
CA LEU A 164 -23.78 -9.06 -6.44
C LEU A 164 -23.24 -7.99 -5.49
N ALA A 165 -24.00 -6.92 -5.25
CA ALA A 165 -23.66 -5.89 -4.28
C ALA A 165 -23.46 -6.47 -2.87
N GLY A 166 -24.37 -7.34 -2.41
CA GLY A 166 -24.25 -8.03 -1.13
C GLY A 166 -22.99 -8.91 -1.03
N ILE A 167 -22.63 -9.59 -2.12
CA ILE A 167 -21.39 -10.37 -2.20
C ILE A 167 -20.16 -9.46 -2.10
N LEU A 168 -20.16 -8.33 -2.81
CA LEU A 168 -19.06 -7.35 -2.75
C LEU A 168 -18.90 -6.74 -1.36
N VAL A 169 -19.99 -6.32 -0.71
CA VAL A 169 -19.98 -5.82 0.67
C VAL A 169 -19.45 -6.89 1.63
N HIS A 170 -19.91 -8.14 1.48
CA HIS A 170 -19.45 -9.24 2.31
C HIS A 170 -17.96 -9.55 2.12
N ALA A 171 -17.48 -9.51 0.87
CA ALA A 171 -16.08 -9.73 0.54
C ALA A 171 -15.21 -8.59 1.08
N GLY A 172 -15.60 -7.33 0.86
CA GLY A 172 -14.92 -6.15 1.37
C GLY A 172 -14.81 -6.15 2.89
N TRP A 173 -15.92 -6.44 3.60
CA TRP A 173 -15.92 -6.52 5.07
C TRP A 173 -14.92 -7.53 5.62
N LYS A 174 -14.71 -8.66 4.93
CA LYS A 174 -13.74 -9.68 5.34
C LYS A 174 -12.29 -9.28 5.13
N LEU A 175 -12.03 -8.33 4.24
CA LEU A 175 -10.68 -7.86 3.97
C LEU A 175 -10.22 -6.81 4.98
N VAL A 176 -11.13 -6.20 5.75
CA VAL A 176 -10.77 -5.19 6.76
C VAL A 176 -10.13 -5.87 7.98
N PRO A 177 -8.82 -5.66 8.24
CA PRO A 177 -8.10 -6.32 9.31
C PRO A 177 -8.24 -5.51 10.62
N LEU A 178 -9.47 -5.44 11.14
CA LEU A 178 -9.80 -4.57 12.29
C LEU A 178 -8.95 -4.88 13.53
N ARG A 179 -8.60 -6.16 13.76
CA ARG A 179 -7.83 -6.57 14.94
C ARG A 179 -6.37 -6.15 14.82
N GLU A 180 -5.81 -6.30 13.64
CA GLU A 180 -4.44 -5.93 13.30
C GLU A 180 -4.28 -4.42 13.39
N VAL A 181 -5.25 -3.64 12.90
CA VAL A 181 -5.25 -2.17 13.03
C VAL A 181 -5.27 -1.74 14.51
N VAL A 182 -6.09 -2.39 15.35
CA VAL A 182 -6.15 -2.10 16.78
C VAL A 182 -4.82 -2.46 17.48
N SER A 183 -4.21 -3.60 17.12
CA SER A 183 -2.88 -3.96 17.65
C SER A 183 -1.83 -2.94 17.25
N LEU A 184 -1.82 -2.56 15.97
CA LEU A 184 -0.90 -1.57 15.42
C LEU A 184 -1.08 -0.20 16.08
N TRP A 185 -2.31 0.20 16.40
CA TRP A 185 -2.56 1.46 17.13
C TRP A 185 -1.99 1.44 18.56
N ARG A 186 -1.94 0.27 19.20
CA ARG A 186 -1.39 0.13 20.55
C ARG A 186 0.13 0.11 20.57
N GLU A 187 0.75 -0.53 19.58
CA GLU A 187 2.20 -0.77 19.53
C GLU A 187 2.94 0.31 18.72
N HIS A 188 2.39 0.71 17.56
CA HIS A 188 3.02 1.61 16.59
C HIS A 188 2.04 2.70 16.12
N ARG A 189 1.70 3.64 17.02
CA ARG A 189 0.75 4.74 16.75
C ARG A 189 1.04 5.52 15.47
N GLY A 190 2.32 5.75 15.15
CA GLY A 190 2.71 6.45 13.92
C GLY A 190 2.32 5.68 12.66
N GLU A 191 2.52 4.36 12.64
CA GLU A 191 2.16 3.51 11.49
C GLU A 191 0.65 3.37 11.36
N ALA A 192 -0.05 3.24 12.48
CA ALA A 192 -1.50 3.19 12.50
C ALA A 192 -2.12 4.51 12.01
N LEU A 193 -1.54 5.66 12.34
CA LEU A 193 -1.97 6.95 11.82
C LEU A 193 -1.81 7.03 10.30
N VAL A 194 -0.64 6.66 9.76
CA VAL A 194 -0.41 6.64 8.31
C VAL A 194 -1.44 5.74 7.62
N LEU A 195 -1.68 4.54 8.16
CA LEU A 195 -2.67 3.61 7.63
C LEU A 195 -4.09 4.21 7.61
N VAL A 196 -4.54 4.79 8.72
CA VAL A 196 -5.89 5.36 8.85
C VAL A 196 -6.06 6.55 7.91
N VAL A 197 -5.08 7.47 7.87
CA VAL A 197 -5.13 8.62 6.96
C VAL A 197 -5.16 8.18 5.51
N THR A 198 -4.31 7.21 5.13
CA THR A 198 -4.31 6.64 3.77
C THR A 198 -5.67 6.05 3.42
N ALA A 199 -6.25 5.24 4.30
CA ALA A 199 -7.56 4.63 4.08
C ALA A 199 -8.68 5.67 3.94
N VAL A 200 -8.70 6.68 4.80
CA VAL A 200 -9.68 7.77 4.72
C VAL A 200 -9.50 8.57 3.44
N SER A 201 -8.27 8.91 3.04
CA SER A 201 -8.00 9.63 1.80
C SER A 201 -8.43 8.83 0.55
N ILE A 202 -8.23 7.51 0.52
CA ILE A 202 -8.71 6.66 -0.58
C ILE A 202 -10.24 6.74 -0.73
N VAL A 203 -10.96 6.74 0.40
CA VAL A 203 -12.44 6.78 0.41
C VAL A 203 -12.98 8.18 0.11
N ALA A 204 -12.33 9.22 0.63
CA ALA A 204 -12.82 10.59 0.55
C ALA A 204 -12.41 11.31 -0.75
N VAL A 205 -11.27 10.95 -1.33
CA VAL A 205 -10.69 11.67 -2.47
C VAL A 205 -10.60 10.75 -3.69
N SER A 206 -9.61 9.88 -3.73
CA SER A 206 -9.40 8.91 -4.81
C SER A 206 -8.36 7.87 -4.39
N MET A 207 -8.37 6.70 -5.03
CA MET A 207 -7.38 5.65 -4.76
C MET A 207 -5.94 6.14 -5.00
N PHE A 208 -5.71 6.91 -6.07
CA PHE A 208 -4.38 7.37 -6.43
C PHE A 208 -3.85 8.43 -5.45
N GLU A 209 -4.62 9.49 -5.21
CA GLU A 209 -4.22 10.55 -4.28
C GLU A 209 -4.06 10.01 -2.86
N GLY A 210 -4.95 9.10 -2.44
CA GLY A 210 -4.84 8.43 -1.16
C GLY A 210 -3.53 7.66 -0.98
N VAL A 211 -3.10 6.91 -2.01
CA VAL A 211 -1.80 6.21 -1.99
C VAL A 211 -0.62 7.18 -1.94
N LEU A 212 -0.66 8.29 -2.69
CA LEU A 212 0.40 9.31 -2.66
C LEU A 212 0.50 10.00 -1.30
N ILE A 213 -0.63 10.34 -0.69
CA ILE A 213 -0.69 10.92 0.66
C ILE A 213 -0.10 9.92 1.67
N GLY A 214 -0.49 8.64 1.58
CA GLY A 214 0.05 7.59 2.44
C GLY A 214 1.56 7.42 2.30
N LEU A 215 2.06 7.39 1.07
CA LEU A 215 3.49 7.31 0.78
C LEU A 215 4.25 8.53 1.31
N ALA A 216 3.76 9.74 1.09
CA ALA A 216 4.37 10.97 1.59
C ALA A 216 4.45 10.96 3.12
N LEU A 217 3.36 10.57 3.81
CA LEU A 217 3.36 10.45 5.26
C LEU A 217 4.31 9.36 5.76
N ALA A 218 4.39 8.22 5.08
CA ALA A 218 5.34 7.16 5.41
C ALA A 218 6.80 7.62 5.27
N ILE A 219 7.13 8.35 4.20
CA ILE A 219 8.46 8.93 3.98
C ILE A 219 8.78 9.94 5.08
N VAL A 220 7.87 10.88 5.37
CA VAL A 220 8.06 11.90 6.41
C VAL A 220 8.25 11.25 7.79
N LYS A 221 7.43 10.25 8.14
CA LYS A 221 7.59 9.48 9.38
C LYS A 221 8.95 8.81 9.44
N THR A 222 9.32 8.08 8.39
CA THR A 222 10.59 7.33 8.34
C THR A 222 11.78 8.26 8.43
N ALA A 223 11.74 9.42 7.75
CA ALA A 223 12.77 10.44 7.86
C ALA A 223 12.87 11.00 9.29
N TRP A 224 11.74 11.24 9.95
CA TRP A 224 11.70 11.71 11.33
C TRP A 224 12.24 10.68 12.32
N GLU A 225 11.93 9.40 12.14
CA GLU A 225 12.43 8.29 12.95
C GLU A 225 13.90 7.99 12.69
N ALA A 226 14.37 8.13 11.45
CA ALA A 226 15.79 8.02 11.12
C ALA A 226 16.61 9.17 11.70
N SER A 227 15.97 10.31 12.02
CA SER A 227 16.56 11.52 12.59
C SER A 227 16.62 11.51 14.13
N HIS A 228 16.91 10.36 14.75
CA HIS A 228 17.16 10.33 16.20
C HIS A 228 18.63 10.65 16.46
N VAL A 229 18.87 11.81 17.06
CA VAL A 229 20.15 12.21 17.63
C VAL A 229 19.99 12.24 19.16
N ARG A 230 20.97 11.71 19.88
CA ARG A 230 21.07 11.82 21.33
C ARG A 230 22.27 12.68 21.67
N LEU A 231 22.05 13.68 22.51
CA LEU A 231 23.10 14.44 23.18
C LEU A 231 23.13 13.99 24.64
N GLU A 232 24.24 13.42 25.07
CA GLU A 232 24.51 13.09 26.47
C GLU A 232 25.53 14.09 27.00
N VAL A 233 25.18 14.78 28.10
CA VAL A 233 26.04 15.79 28.72
C VAL A 233 26.53 15.23 30.06
N ILE A 234 27.84 15.09 30.20
CA ILE A 234 28.50 14.61 31.41
C ILE A 234 29.25 15.79 32.02
N ASP A 235 28.71 16.35 33.11
CA ASP A 235 29.39 17.35 33.94
C ASP A 235 29.95 16.71 35.20
N LYS A 236 31.29 16.64 35.29
CA LYS A 236 32.03 16.10 36.45
C LYS A 236 32.38 17.19 37.49
N GLY A 237 31.83 18.39 37.38
CA GLY A 237 31.98 19.50 38.33
C GLY A 237 33.25 20.34 38.14
N ALA A 238 34.44 19.74 38.25
CA ALA A 238 35.71 20.48 38.29
C ALA A 238 36.57 20.35 37.01
N GLY A 239 35.96 20.20 35.83
CA GLY A 239 36.67 19.97 34.56
C GLY A 239 35.90 20.44 33.31
N PRO A 240 36.33 20.05 32.09
CA PRO A 240 35.55 20.36 30.90
C PRO A 240 34.21 19.62 30.89
N VAL A 241 33.17 20.28 30.36
CA VAL A 241 31.86 19.66 30.15
C VAL A 241 31.96 18.76 28.93
N GLN A 242 31.65 17.47 29.07
CA GLN A 242 31.73 16.50 27.97
C GLN A 242 30.35 16.34 27.34
N ALA A 243 30.23 16.69 26.07
CA ALA A 243 29.03 16.60 25.27
C ALA A 243 29.20 15.50 24.21
N TYR A 244 28.51 14.37 24.39
CA TYR A 244 28.56 13.23 23.48
C TYR A 244 27.34 13.23 22.55
N LEU A 245 27.56 13.40 21.26
CA LEU A 245 26.53 13.34 20.22
C LEU A 245 26.54 11.96 19.54
N SER A 246 25.41 11.27 19.57
CA SER A 246 25.25 9.95 18.95
C SER A 246 23.98 9.82 18.10
N GLY A 247 24.00 8.93 17.11
CA GLY A 247 22.89 8.70 16.18
C GLY A 247 23.03 9.46 14.85
N ASN A 248 21.93 10.02 14.33
CA ASN A 248 21.92 10.72 13.05
C ASN A 248 21.64 12.22 13.23
N ALA A 249 22.66 13.04 13.01
CA ALA A 249 22.55 14.50 13.02
C ALA A 249 22.12 15.00 11.63
N THR A 250 20.84 15.36 11.52
CA THR A 250 20.25 15.93 10.29
C THR A 250 19.58 17.27 10.58
N PHE A 251 19.41 18.10 9.56
CA PHE A 251 18.77 19.41 9.58
C PHE A 251 17.42 19.42 10.32
N LEU A 252 16.64 18.35 10.23
CA LEU A 252 15.35 18.20 10.93
C LEU A 252 15.45 18.30 12.46
N ARG A 253 16.60 17.96 13.05
CA ARG A 253 16.88 18.05 14.49
C ARG A 253 17.89 19.12 14.85
N LEU A 254 18.41 19.85 13.86
CA LEU A 254 19.38 20.90 14.09
C LEU A 254 18.95 21.90 15.19
N PRO A 255 17.70 22.40 15.22
CA PRO A 255 17.27 23.32 16.28
C PRO A 255 17.43 22.72 17.68
N LYS A 256 17.04 21.45 17.87
CA LYS A 256 17.19 20.75 19.17
C LYS A 256 18.65 20.54 19.56
N ILE A 257 19.51 20.23 18.58
CA ILE A 257 20.96 20.08 18.83
C ILE A 257 21.52 21.41 19.32
N LEU A 258 21.21 22.50 18.60
CA LEU A 258 21.67 23.85 18.95
C LEU A 258 21.12 24.31 20.30
N ASP A 259 19.81 24.17 20.55
CA ASP A 259 19.20 24.55 21.83
C ASP A 259 19.87 23.84 23.02
N SER A 260 20.22 22.56 22.85
CA SER A 260 20.86 21.78 23.91
C SER A 260 22.34 22.12 24.10
N LEU A 261 23.04 22.49 23.03
CA LEU A 261 24.42 22.98 23.08
C LEU A 261 24.50 24.41 23.62
N GLU A 262 23.54 25.26 23.30
CA GLU A 262 23.44 26.64 23.82
C GLU A 262 23.03 26.68 25.30
N ALA A 263 22.36 25.64 25.79
CA ALA A 263 22.07 25.47 27.22
C ALA A 263 23.30 25.06 28.06
N LEU A 264 24.44 24.76 27.44
CA LEU A 264 25.67 24.43 28.16
C LEU A 264 26.26 25.67 28.86
N PRO A 265 26.97 25.50 30.00
CA PRO A 265 27.64 26.61 30.67
C PRO A 265 28.64 27.29 29.73
N GLN A 266 28.56 28.62 29.60
CA GLN A 266 29.44 29.40 28.70
C GLN A 266 30.79 29.77 29.33
N ASP A 267 30.92 29.55 30.63
CA ASP A 267 32.07 29.91 31.46
C ASP A 267 33.09 28.77 31.62
N ARG A 268 32.85 27.61 31.01
CA ARG A 268 33.70 26.41 31.12
C ARG A 268 34.07 25.81 29.77
N PRO A 269 35.23 25.15 29.65
CA PRO A 269 35.61 24.44 28.42
C PRO A 269 34.64 23.30 28.12
N VAL A 270 34.31 23.11 26.84
CA VAL A 270 33.43 22.04 26.35
C VAL A 270 34.22 21.09 25.45
N GLU A 271 34.09 19.78 25.68
CA GLU A 271 34.59 18.74 24.78
C GLU A 271 33.39 18.11 24.05
N LEU A 272 33.31 18.33 22.74
CA LEU A 272 32.24 17.80 21.88
C LEU A 272 32.74 16.53 21.18
N ASP A 273 32.18 15.38 21.54
CA ASP A 273 32.49 14.10 20.92
C ASP A 273 31.38 13.71 19.92
N LEU A 274 31.77 13.60 18.66
CA LEU A 274 30.92 13.26 17.52
C LEU A 274 31.13 11.83 17.02
N SER A 275 31.98 11.03 17.69
CA SER A 275 32.33 9.65 17.28
C SER A 275 31.13 8.70 17.25
N GLY A 276 30.06 9.01 18.01
CA GLY A 276 28.82 8.25 18.02
C GLY A 276 27.86 8.56 16.86
N LEU A 277 28.20 9.49 15.97
CA LEU A 277 27.36 9.84 14.84
C LEU A 277 27.52 8.85 13.69
N HIS A 278 26.42 8.26 13.23
CA HIS A 278 26.38 7.44 12.02
C HIS A 278 26.18 8.29 10.76
N HIS A 279 25.57 9.46 10.91
CA HIS A 279 25.34 10.39 9.82
C HIS A 279 25.38 11.84 10.33
N LEU A 280 26.07 12.71 9.61
CA LEU A 280 26.14 14.15 9.84
C LEU A 280 25.94 14.86 8.50
N ASP A 281 24.80 15.52 8.34
CA ASP A 281 24.54 16.29 7.13
C ASP A 281 25.32 17.62 7.10
N HIS A 282 25.39 18.25 5.92
CA HIS A 282 26.17 19.47 5.73
C HIS A 282 25.63 20.63 6.59
N ALA A 283 24.30 20.75 6.74
CA ALA A 283 23.70 21.84 7.52
C ALA A 283 24.06 21.72 9.01
N CYS A 284 24.01 20.50 9.57
CA CYS A 284 24.45 20.23 10.93
C CYS A 284 25.95 20.45 11.11
N ARG A 285 26.79 20.02 10.16
CA ARG A 285 28.24 20.27 10.22
C ARG A 285 28.54 21.76 10.31
N THR A 286 28.02 22.56 9.38
CA THR A 286 28.25 24.01 9.35
C THR A 286 27.73 24.69 10.62
N ALA A 287 26.58 24.26 11.13
CA ALA A 287 26.02 24.83 12.35
C ALA A 287 26.85 24.49 13.61
N LEU A 288 27.37 23.26 13.71
CA LEU A 288 28.26 22.84 14.81
C LEU A 288 29.60 23.57 14.76
N GLU A 289 30.18 23.73 13.57
CA GLU A 289 31.40 24.52 13.37
C GLU A 289 31.18 25.98 13.80
N ASN A 290 30.12 26.61 13.32
CA ASN A 290 29.77 27.98 13.73
C ASN A 290 29.51 28.11 15.23
N TRP A 291 28.82 27.15 15.83
CA TRP A 291 28.59 27.15 17.28
C TRP A 291 29.90 27.03 18.05
N SER A 292 30.79 26.10 17.66
CA SER A 292 32.10 25.90 18.30
C SER A 292 33.01 27.12 18.21
N ALA A 293 33.00 27.81 17.06
CA ALA A 293 33.75 29.05 16.85
C ALA A 293 33.25 30.16 17.78
N ARG A 294 31.94 30.42 17.83
CA ARG A 294 31.33 31.43 18.73
C ARG A 294 31.61 31.11 20.20
N HIS A 295 31.50 29.85 20.60
CA HIS A 295 31.72 29.46 21.99
C HIS A 295 33.19 29.64 22.41
N SER A 296 34.12 29.47 21.47
CA SER A 296 35.56 29.68 21.70
C SER A 296 35.98 31.16 21.76
N GLU A 297 35.15 32.09 21.26
CA GLU A 297 35.43 33.54 21.30
C GLU A 297 35.10 34.19 22.66
N ALA A 298 34.33 33.53 23.53
CA ALA A 298 33.81 34.10 24.78
C ALA A 298 34.82 34.18 25.95
N GLY A 299 36.12 33.93 25.69
CA GLY A 299 37.17 33.98 26.72
C GLY A 299 37.39 32.65 27.47
N THR A 300 36.74 31.58 27.03
CA THR A 300 36.93 30.18 27.46
C THR A 300 37.91 29.44 26.55
N GLU A 301 38.51 28.35 27.04
CA GLU A 301 39.36 27.49 26.20
C GLU A 301 38.58 26.94 24.98
N PRO A 302 39.24 26.77 23.82
CA PRO A 302 38.57 26.38 22.58
C PRO A 302 37.91 25.01 22.70
N VAL A 303 36.70 24.90 22.13
CA VAL A 303 35.94 23.64 22.12
C VAL A 303 36.73 22.56 21.40
N LYS A 304 37.03 21.45 22.10
CA LYS A 304 37.68 20.30 21.47
C LYS A 304 36.62 19.43 20.81
N VAL A 305 36.67 19.35 19.48
CA VAL A 305 35.77 18.48 18.70
C VAL A 305 36.51 17.20 18.36
N THR A 306 35.95 16.06 18.78
CA THR A 306 36.44 14.72 18.41
C THR A 306 35.53 14.13 17.35
N THR A 307 36.05 13.84 16.16
CA THR A 307 35.32 13.18 15.07
C THR A 307 35.85 11.76 14.85
N GLY A 308 34.95 10.79 14.66
CA GLY A 308 35.27 9.42 14.26
C GLY A 308 35.49 9.27 12.77
#